data_AF-A0A947NPY4-F1
#
_entry.id   AF-A0A947NPY4-F1
#
_cell.length_a   1.000
_cell.length_b   1.000
_cell.length_c   1.000
_cell.angle_alpha   90.00
_cell.angle_beta   90.00
_cell.angle_gamma   90.00
#
_symmetry.space_group_name_H-M   'P 1'
#
loop_
_entity.id
_entity.type
_entity.pdbx_description
1 polymer ?
#
loop_
_entity_poly.entity_id
_entity_poly.type
_entity_poly.pdbx_seq_one_letter_code
_entity_poly.pdbx_strand_id
1 'polypeptide(L)' 'MAEIGYCVKCKAKKEMKDTQQVTMKNKRTAMKGKCTTCDTGMYKIMK' A
#
# COMPACT_ATOMS: atom_id res chain seq x y z
N MET A 1 -6.60 3.09 -11.28
CA MET A 1 -5.16 3.38 -11.33
C MET A 1 -4.46 2.34 -10.47
N ALA A 2 -3.79 1.36 -11.09
CA ALA A 2 -3.02 0.37 -10.34
C ALA A 2 -1.76 1.05 -9.79
N GLU A 3 -1.67 1.25 -8.48
CA GLU A 3 -0.46 1.79 -7.87
C GLU A 3 0.61 0.70 -7.84
N ILE A 4 1.69 0.87 -8.60
CA ILE A 4 2.82 -0.05 -8.60
C ILE A 4 3.66 0.23 -7.35
N GLY A 5 3.61 -0.68 -6.38
CA GLY A 5 4.37 -0.66 -5.14
C GLY A 5 5.51 -1.67 -5.14
N TYR A 6 6.60 -1.35 -4.45
CA TYR A 6 7.70 -2.30 -4.30
C TYR A 6 7.39 -3.27 -3.14
N CYS A 7 7.08 -4.56 -3.43
CA CYS A 7 6.94 -5.56 -2.37
C CYS A 7 8.35 -5.98 -1.94
N VAL A 8 8.71 -5.68 -0.69
CA VAL A 8 10.03 -6.02 -0.12
C VAL A 8 10.24 -7.55 -0.07
N LYS A 9 9.16 -8.32 0.12
CA LYS A 9 9.20 -9.79 0.01
C LYS A 9 9.48 -10.29 -1.40
N CYS A 10 8.85 -9.67 -2.42
CA CYS A 10 9.05 -10.06 -3.81
C CYS A 10 10.30 -9.43 -4.43
N LYS A 11 10.94 -8.45 -3.75
CA LYS A 11 12.03 -7.62 -4.26
C LYS A 11 11.75 -7.08 -5.68
N ALA A 12 10.49 -6.82 -5.97
CA ALA A 12 10.02 -6.44 -7.28
C ALA A 12 8.91 -5.40 -7.16
N LYS A 13 8.80 -4.56 -8.18
CA LYS A 13 7.67 -3.64 -8.37
C LYS A 13 6.45 -4.48 -8.75
N LYS A 14 5.41 -4.41 -7.93
CA LYS A 14 4.17 -5.19 -8.03
C LYS A 14 2.99 -4.26 -7.84
N GLU A 15 1.85 -4.62 -8.39
CA GLU A 15 0.64 -3.85 -8.19
C GLU A 15 0.17 -3.93 -6.73
N MET A 16 -0.24 -2.78 -6.20
CA MET A 16 -0.96 -2.68 -4.96
C MET A 16 -2.46 -2.85 -5.26
N LYS A 17 -3.03 -3.94 -4.75
CA LYS A 17 -4.46 -4.23 -4.72
C LYS A 17 -5.07 -3.60 -3.47
N ASP A 18 -6.36 -3.27 -3.53
CA ASP A 18 -7.12 -2.80 -2.37
C ASP A 18 -6.50 -1.56 -1.69
N THR A 19 -6.02 -0.60 -2.50
CA THR A 19 -5.55 0.70 -2.01
C THR A 19 -6.71 1.50 -1.43
N GLN A 20 -6.79 1.57 -0.11
CA GLN A 20 -7.79 2.31 0.65
C GLN A 20 -7.12 3.45 1.40
N GLN A 21 -7.68 4.66 1.30
CA GLN A 21 -7.30 5.73 2.20
C GLN A 21 -7.90 5.48 3.58
N VAL A 22 -7.03 5.41 4.57
CA VAL A 22 -7.36 5.31 5.98
C VAL A 22 -6.82 6.54 6.70
N THR A 23 -7.71 7.27 7.36
CA THR A 23 -7.33 8.41 8.20
C THR A 23 -6.93 7.88 9.56
N MET A 24 -5.65 7.98 9.91
CA MET A 24 -5.15 7.56 11.22
C MET A 24 -5.66 8.51 12.31
N LYS A 25 -5.77 8.02 13.56
CA LYS A 25 -6.20 8.83 14.72
C LYS A 25 -5.39 10.12 14.93
N ASN A 26 -4.20 10.21 14.33
CA ASN A 26 -3.31 11.37 14.39
C ASN A 26 -3.59 12.43 13.29
N LYS A 27 -4.79 12.45 12.70
CA LYS A 27 -5.20 13.36 11.59
C LYS A 27 -4.39 13.21 10.29
N ARG A 28 -3.54 12.20 10.17
CA ARG A 28 -2.74 11.93 8.97
C ARG A 28 -3.45 10.91 8.09
N THR A 29 -3.54 11.20 6.80
CA THR A 29 -4.08 10.26 5.81
C THR A 29 -3.00 9.24 5.47
N ALA A 30 -3.35 7.96 5.48
CA ALA A 30 -2.48 6.90 5.00
C ALA A 30 -3.22 6.11 3.94
N MET A 31 -2.51 5.64 2.93
CA MET A 31 -3.04 4.74 1.93
C MET A 31 -2.60 3.33 2.31
N LYS A 32 -3.56 2.49 2.66
CA LYS A 32 -3.34 1.08 2.94
C LYS A 32 -3.61 0.30 1.66
N GLY A 33 -2.63 -0.39 1.12
CA GLY A 33 -2.79 -1.34 0.02
C GLY A 33 -2.33 -2.74 0.43
N LYS A 34 -2.53 -3.71 -0.46
CA LYS A 34 -1.99 -5.06 -0.35
C LYS A 34 -1.21 -5.40 -1.60
N CYS A 35 -0.15 -6.16 -1.49
CA CYS A 35 0.52 -6.69 -2.68
C CYS A 35 -0.32 -7.79 -3.33
N THR A 36 -0.47 -7.77 -4.66
CA THR A 36 -1.18 -8.83 -5.42
C THR A 36 -0.52 -10.21 -5.36
N THR A 37 0.76 -10.30 -5.03
CA THR A 37 1.52 -11.58 -5.05
C THR A 37 1.90 -12.09 -3.66
N CYS A 38 2.20 -11.19 -2.74
CA CYS A 38 2.69 -11.54 -1.40
C CYS A 38 1.62 -11.32 -0.31
N ASP A 39 0.42 -10.85 -0.68
CA ASP A 39 -0.70 -10.41 0.19
C ASP A 39 -0.29 -9.47 1.33
N THR A 40 0.93 -8.95 1.24
CA THR A 40 1.55 -8.20 2.33
C THR A 40 0.95 -6.80 2.32
N GLY A 41 0.41 -6.39 3.46
CA GLY A 41 -0.13 -5.06 3.64
C GLY A 41 0.97 -4.02 3.46
N MET A 42 0.82 -3.17 2.45
CA MET A 42 1.65 -1.99 2.24
C MET A 42 0.92 -0.78 2.80
N TYR A 43 1.64 0.11 3.48
CA TYR A 43 1.09 1.38 3.93
C TYR A 43 1.94 2.49 3.35
N LYS A 44 1.32 3.34 2.55
CA LYS A 44 1.89 4.56 1.99
C LYS A 44 1.28 5.73 2.75
N ILE A 45 2.00 6.25 3.73
CA ILE A 45 1.56 7.43 4.49
C ILE A 45 1.57 8.61 3.50
N MET A 46 0.39 9.16 3.21
CA MET A 46 0.28 10.43 2.50
C MET A 46 0.49 11.55 3.52
N LYS A 47 1.20 12.61 3.14
CA LYS A 47 1.47 13.75 4.01
C LYS A 47 0.46 14.85 3.74
#